data_AF-A0A5E7CH00-F1
#
_entry.id   AF-A0A5E7CH00-F1
#
_cell.length_a   1.000
_cell.length_b   1.000
_cell.length_c   1.000
_cell.angle_alpha   90.00
_cell.angle_beta   90.00
_cell.angle_gamma   90.00
#
_symmetry.space_group_name_H-M   'P 1'
#
loop_
_entity.id
_entity.type
_entity.pdbx_description
1 polymer ?
#
loop_
_entity_poly.entity_id
_entity_poly.type
_entity_poly.pdbx_seq_one_letter_code
_entity_poly.pdbx_strand_id
1 'polypeptide(L)' 'MIVFDLNTNDAEALLRHVKEFKPNSGDVRENARLREALLELKEALVSHLEDASTPAAPKPERRI' A
#
# COMPACT_ATOMS: atom_id res chain seq x y z
N MET A 1 9.78 0.83 -6.07
CA MET A 1 9.19 1.48 -4.88
C MET A 1 8.01 2.30 -5.34
N ILE A 2 6.81 1.88 -4.94
CA ILE A 2 5.55 2.56 -5.27
C ILE A 2 5.33 3.65 -4.21
N VAL A 3 4.99 4.86 -4.66
CA VAL A 3 4.64 5.98 -3.78
C VAL A 3 3.17 6.31 -4.03
N PHE A 4 2.37 6.37 -2.97
CA PHE A 4 0.95 6.69 -3.08
C PHE A 4 0.70 8.14 -2.66
N ASP A 5 -0.13 8.82 -3.43
CA ASP A 5 -0.76 10.08 -3.05
C ASP A 5 -2.25 9.80 -2.73
N LEU A 6 -2.47 8.88 -1.78
CA LEU A 6 -3.81 8.46 -1.34
C LEU A 6 -4.00 8.87 0.12
N ASN A 7 -5.22 9.31 0.45
CA ASN A 7 -5.60 9.45 1.85
C ASN A 7 -5.74 8.07 2.53
N THR A 8 -5.77 8.05 3.86
CA THR A 8 -5.86 6.81 4.65
C THR A 8 -7.08 5.95 4.29
N ASN A 9 -8.25 6.56 4.08
CA ASN A 9 -9.47 5.82 3.76
C ASN A 9 -9.38 5.12 2.40
N ASP A 10 -8.85 5.80 1.39
CA ASP A 10 -8.70 5.27 0.04
C ASP A 10 -7.61 4.19 0.00
N ALA A 11 -6.51 4.40 0.72
CA ALA A 11 -5.45 3.41 0.87
C ALA A 11 -5.96 2.14 1.59
N GLU A 12 -6.77 2.29 2.64
CA GLU A 12 -7.41 1.16 3.32
C GLU A 12 -8.42 0.41 2.43
N ALA A 13 -9.24 1.15 1.68
CA ALA A 13 -10.21 0.57 0.74
C ALA A 13 -9.50 -0.24 -0.35
N LEU A 14 -8.42 0.31 -0.91
CA LEU A 14 -7.60 -0.37 -1.90
C LEU A 14 -6.90 -1.60 -1.29
N LEU A 15 -6.38 -1.49 -0.07
CA LEU A 15 -5.75 -2.62 0.63
C LEU A 15 -6.73 -3.78 0.86
N ARG A 16 -7.99 -3.50 1.19
CA ARG A 16 -9.04 -4.53 1.29
C ARG A 16 -9.30 -5.20 -0.06
N HIS A 17 -9.43 -4.39 -1.11
CA HIS A 17 -9.66 -4.91 -2.46
C HIS A 17 -8.52 -5.84 -2.93
N VAL A 18 -7.27 -5.43 -2.73
CA VAL A 18 -6.08 -6.22 -3.08
C VAL A 18 -6.02 -7.56 -2.32
N LYS A 19 -6.49 -7.60 -1.06
CA LYS A 19 -6.55 -8.83 -0.25
C LYS A 19 -7.64 -9.79 -0.71
N GLU A 20 -8.76 -9.28 -1.18
CA GLU A 20 -9.91 -10.09 -1.60
C GLU A 20 -9.81 -10.55 -3.06
N PHE A 21 -9.09 -9.79 -3.89
CA PHE A 21 -8.95 -10.08 -5.30
C PHE A 21 -8.17 -11.38 -5.54
N LYS A 22 -8.81 -12.34 -6.23
CA LYS A 22 -8.18 -13.59 -6.67
C LYS A 22 -8.02 -13.56 -8.20
N PRO A 23 -6.78 -13.54 -8.72
CA PRO A 23 -6.56 -13.61 -10.16
C PRO A 23 -7.12 -14.91 -10.73
N ASN A 24 -7.95 -14.79 -11.76
CA ASN A 24 -8.52 -15.91 -12.51
C ASN A 24 -8.52 -15.60 -14.01
N SER A 25 -7.34 -15.36 -14.57
CA SER A 25 -7.17 -15.02 -16.00
C SER A 25 -7.22 -16.25 -16.93
N GLY A 26 -7.37 -17.47 -16.40
CA GLY A 26 -7.24 -18.70 -17.18
C GLY A 26 -5.80 -19.08 -17.57
N ASP A 27 -4.83 -18.14 -17.52
CA ASP A 27 -3.40 -18.40 -17.65
C ASP A 27 -2.70 -18.47 -16.28
N VAL A 28 -2.09 -19.62 -15.97
CA VAL A 28 -1.35 -19.86 -14.71
C VAL A 28 -0.16 -18.91 -14.55
N ARG A 29 0.55 -18.61 -15.64
CA ARG A 29 1.72 -17.71 -15.63
C ARG A 29 1.30 -16.28 -15.37
N GLU A 30 0.21 -15.85 -16.01
CA GLU A 30 -0.35 -14.52 -15.78
C GLU A 30 -0.87 -14.39 -14.35
N ASN A 31 -1.58 -15.40 -13.85
CA ASN A 31 -2.03 -15.44 -12.46
C ASN A 31 -0.86 -15.37 -11.46
N ALA A 32 0.27 -16.01 -11.75
CA ALA A 32 1.47 -15.93 -10.91
C ALA A 32 2.04 -14.51 -10.88
N ARG A 33 2.22 -13.88 -12.05
CA ARG A 33 2.71 -12.49 -12.16
C ARG A 33 1.76 -11.50 -11.47
N LEU A 34 0.46 -11.68 -11.64
CA LEU A 34 -0.55 -10.85 -10.98
C LEU A 34 -0.50 -11.01 -9.46
N ARG A 35 -0.29 -12.23 -8.95
CA ARG A 35 -0.11 -12.45 -7.50
C ARG A 35 1.13 -11.75 -6.97
N GLU A 36 2.25 -11.81 -7.69
CA GLU A 36 3.47 -11.10 -7.30
C GLU A 36 3.25 -9.59 -7.28
N ALA A 37 2.63 -9.03 -8.32
CA ALA A 37 2.32 -7.60 -8.39
C ALA A 37 1.35 -7.15 -7.28
N LEU A 38 0.34 -7.96 -6.96
CA LEU A 38 -0.59 -7.69 -5.85
C LEU A 38 0.11 -7.75 -4.49
N LEU A 39 1.11 -8.62 -4.33
CA LEU A 39 1.90 -8.69 -3.11
C LEU A 39 2.75 -7.43 -2.93
N GLU A 40 3.46 -6.99 -3.97
CA GLU A 40 4.24 -5.74 -3.95
C GLU A 40 3.33 -4.52 -3.69
N LEU A 41 2.15 -4.47 -4.32
CA LEU A 41 1.17 -3.42 -4.11
C LEU A 41 0.66 -3.39 -2.66
N LYS A 42 0.39 -4.57 -2.07
CA LYS A 42 -0.04 -4.72 -0.68
C LYS A 42 1.03 -4.22 0.28
N GLU A 43 2.28 -4.61 0.09
CA GLU A 43 3.40 -4.19 0.94
C GLU A 43 3.58 -2.68 0.90
N ALA A 44 3.53 -2.09 -0.30
CA ALA A 44 3.63 -0.65 -0.45
C ALA A 44 2.47 0.09 0.24
N LEU A 45 1.23 -0.43 0.15
CA LEU A 45 0.06 0.17 0.82
C LEU A 45 0.16 0.09 2.34
N VAL A 46 0.68 -1.01 2.89
CA VAL A 46 0.92 -1.15 4.32
C VAL A 46 1.96 -0.12 4.78
N SER A 47 3.08 0.00 4.07
CA SER A 47 4.11 1.01 4.39
C SER A 47 3.55 2.43 4.35
N HIS A 48 2.73 2.76 3.34
CA HIS A 48 2.10 4.08 3.22
C HIS A 48 1.17 4.40 4.40
N LEU A 49 0.39 3.41 4.84
CA LEU A 49 -0.50 3.56 5.99
C LEU A 49 0.27 3.68 7.31
N GLU A 50 1.38 2.96 7.47
CA GLU A 50 2.28 3.08 8.63
C GLU A 50 2.94 4.46 8.70
N ASP A 51 3.39 4.99 7.55
CA ASP A 51 3.94 6.34 7.43
C ASP A 51 2.89 7.40 7.76
N ALA A 52 1.65 7.22 7.28
CA ALA A 52 0.54 8.13 7.59
C ALA A 52 0.07 8.06 9.06
N SER A 53 0.28 6.91 9.73
CA SER A 53 -0.10 6.68 11.12
C SER A 53 0.96 7.13 12.12
N THR A 54 2.18 7.41 11.66
CA THR A 54 3.25 7.91 12.52
C THR A 54 3.00 9.41 12.77
N PRO A 55 2.68 9.85 14.01
CA PRO A 55 2.65 11.27 14.31
C PRO A 55 4.07 11.79 14.13
N ALA A 56 4.26 12.64 13.12
CA ALA A 56 5.53 13.32 12.89
C ALA A 56 6.03 13.91 14.22
N ALA A 57 7.20 13.45 14.68
CA ALA A 57 7.84 13.99 15.86
C ALA A 57 7.89 15.52 15.73
N PRO A 58 7.61 16.28 16.80
CA PRO A 58 7.61 17.74 16.73
C PRO A 58 9.00 18.18 16.26
N LYS A 59 9.05 18.90 15.13
CA LYS A 59 10.27 19.59 14.68
C LYS A 59 10.79 20.36 15.90
N PRO A 60 12.06 20.21 16.30
CA PRO A 60 12.59 20.98 17.41
C PRO A 60 12.57 22.44 16.96
N GLU A 61 11.64 23.21 17.50
CA GLU A 61 11.62 24.66 17.39
C GLU A 61 12.98 25.14 17.89
N ARG A 62 13.81 25.62 16.95
CA ARG A 62 15.04 26.33 17.29
C ARG A 62 14.62 27.60 18.01
N ARG A 63 14.65 27.53 19.34
CA ARG A 63 14.48 28.65 20.24
C ARG A 63 15.69 29.59 20.02
N ILE A 64 15.43 30.69 19.32
CA ILE A 64 16.31 31.86 19.18
C ILE A 64 16.32 32.67 20.46
#